data_AF-A0A8J5QIC4-F1
#
_entry.id   AF-A0A8J5QIC4-F1
#
_cell.length_a   1.000
_cell.length_b   1.000
_cell.length_c   1.000
_cell.angle_alpha   90.00
_cell.angle_beta   90.00
_cell.angle_gamma   90.00
#
_symmetry.space_group_name_H-M   'P 1'
#
loop_
_entity.id
_entity.type
_entity.pdbx_description
1 polymer ?
#
loop_
_entity_poly.entity_id
_entity_poly.type
_entity_poly.pdbx_seq_one_letter_code
_entity_poly.pdbx_strand_id
1 'polypeptide(L)'
;MDVGGINWRLSTLTGSQIDDNTCALILKKYHITIDTFYDLNHRLNNDCMTIQPNIRYCVEGFPEPLRAYNGLCGPDNGNATCVGTDKQYCNKNTWTCGDTLYVPEYSG
;
A
#
# COMPACT_ATOMS: atom_id res chain seq x y z
N MET A 1 -6.60 -4.25 7.33
CA MET A 1 -6.92 -4.01 5.91
C MET A 1 -6.93 -5.35 5.23
N ASP A 2 -7.90 -5.60 4.36
CA ASP A 2 -7.97 -6.86 3.62
C ASP A 2 -6.80 -6.96 2.63
N VAL A 3 -6.36 -8.18 2.34
CA VAL A 3 -5.31 -8.43 1.34
C VAL A 3 -5.74 -7.84 -0.01
N GLY A 4 -4.82 -7.14 -0.66
CA GLY A 4 -5.09 -6.42 -1.91
C GLY A 4 -5.77 -5.06 -1.74
N GLY A 5 -6.24 -4.71 -0.54
CA GLY A 5 -6.67 -3.34 -0.23
C GLY A 5 -5.51 -2.36 -0.34
N ILE A 6 -5.74 -1.13 -0.79
CA ILE A 6 -4.64 -0.17 -0.99
C ILE A 6 -4.22 0.45 0.34
N ASN A 7 -2.94 0.27 0.71
CA ASN A 7 -2.31 1.06 1.76
C ASN A 7 -1.94 2.43 1.23
N TRP A 8 -2.55 3.48 1.79
CA TRP A 8 -2.28 4.85 1.37
C TRP A 8 -0.98 5.34 2.03
N ARG A 9 0.00 5.72 1.20
CA ARG A 9 1.26 6.36 1.64
C ARG A 9 1.14 7.87 1.59
N LEU A 10 0.58 8.38 0.49
CA LEU A 10 0.32 9.79 0.28
C LEU A 10 -1.09 9.99 -0.26
N SER A 11 -1.71 11.07 0.17
CA SER A 11 -3.05 11.43 -0.26
C SER A 11 -3.21 12.94 -0.36
N THR A 12 -4.12 13.36 -1.23
CA THR A 12 -4.53 14.76 -1.38
C THR A 12 -5.97 14.94 -0.92
N LEU A 13 -6.26 16.07 -0.29
CA LEU A 13 -7.61 16.48 0.07
C LEU A 13 -8.11 17.46 -1.00
N THR A 14 -9.25 17.18 -1.62
CA THR A 14 -9.89 18.16 -2.50
C THR A 14 -10.47 19.32 -1.69
N GLY A 15 -10.48 20.51 -2.29
CA GLY A 15 -11.10 21.69 -1.68
C GLY A 15 -12.62 21.60 -1.64
N SER A 16 -13.25 22.63 -1.07
CA SER A 16 -14.71 22.77 -1.05
C SER A 16 -15.31 23.14 -2.42
N GLN A 17 -14.48 23.69 -3.31
CA GLN A 17 -14.81 23.94 -4.71
C GLN A 17 -13.94 23.04 -5.58
N ILE A 18 -14.58 22.35 -6.51
CA ILE A 18 -13.93 21.53 -7.54
C ILE A 18 -14.53 21.88 -8.90
N ASP A 19 -13.75 21.61 -9.93
CA ASP A 19 -14.14 21.74 -11.33
C ASP A 19 -13.66 20.52 -12.12
N ASP A 20 -14.01 20.48 -13.41
CA ASP A 20 -13.65 19.38 -14.31
C ASP A 20 -12.12 19.21 -14.47
N ASN A 21 -11.33 20.25 -14.17
CA ASN A 21 -9.86 20.21 -14.24
C ASN A 21 -9.20 19.64 -12.98
N THR A 22 -9.93 19.56 -11.86
CA THR A 22 -9.38 19.21 -10.55
C THR A 22 -8.66 17.86 -10.57
N CYS A 23 -9.22 16.86 -11.26
CA CYS A 23 -8.58 15.56 -11.45
C CYS A 23 -7.24 15.70 -12.20
N ALA A 24 -7.24 16.37 -13.36
CA ALA A 24 -6.05 16.56 -14.17
C ALA A 24 -4.95 17.34 -13.40
N LEU A 25 -5.34 18.30 -12.56
CA LEU A 25 -4.42 19.02 -11.68
C LEU A 25 -3.80 18.11 -10.61
N ILE A 26 -4.57 17.18 -10.02
CA ILE A 26 -4.04 16.18 -9.09
C ILE A 26 -3.03 15.28 -9.81
N LEU A 27 -3.40 14.71 -10.97
CA LEU A 27 -2.52 13.83 -11.75
C LEU A 27 -1.20 14.53 -12.09
N LYS A 28 -1.27 15.77 -12.58
CA LYS A 28 -0.10 16.59 -12.91
C LYS A 28 0.75 16.90 -11.69
N LYS A 29 0.14 17.28 -10.57
CA LYS A 29 0.84 17.66 -9.33
C LYS A 29 1.64 16.51 -8.73
N TYR A 30 1.09 15.30 -8.76
CA TYR A 30 1.71 14.11 -8.18
C TYR A 30 2.45 13.26 -9.21
N HIS A 31 2.46 13.68 -10.48
CA HIS A 31 3.14 12.99 -11.58
C HIS A 31 2.70 11.53 -11.75
N ILE A 32 1.39 11.27 -11.62
CA ILE A 32 0.78 9.94 -11.77
C ILE A 32 -0.12 9.87 -13.01
N THR A 33 -0.26 8.68 -13.58
CA THR A 33 -1.22 8.45 -14.68
C THR A 33 -2.64 8.33 -14.13
N ILE A 34 -3.62 8.47 -15.02
CA ILE A 34 -5.03 8.28 -14.67
C ILE A 34 -5.32 6.84 -14.21
N ASP A 35 -4.70 5.85 -14.85
CA ASP A 35 -4.82 4.43 -14.49
C ASP A 35 -4.28 4.17 -13.08
N THR A 36 -3.09 4.71 -12.76
CA THR A 36 -2.53 4.61 -11.40
C THR A 36 -3.46 5.26 -10.38
N PHE A 37 -4.07 6.40 -10.72
CA PHE A 37 -5.01 7.05 -9.81
C PHE A 37 -6.27 6.22 -9.57
N TYR A 38 -6.78 5.51 -10.58
CA TYR A 38 -7.90 4.60 -10.44
C TYR A 38 -7.54 3.34 -9.64
N ASP A 39 -6.37 2.76 -9.89
CA ASP A 39 -5.83 1.64 -9.09
C ASP A 39 -5.67 2.02 -7.61
N LEU A 40 -5.31 3.26 -7.32
CA LEU A 40 -5.19 3.73 -5.94
C LEU A 40 -6.55 4.07 -5.29
N ASN A 41 -7.59 4.29 -6.10
CA ASN A 41 -8.90 4.77 -5.67
C ASN A 41 -10.03 3.99 -6.37
N HIS A 42 -10.10 2.67 -6.17
CA HIS A 42 -11.05 1.76 -6.84
C HIS A 42 -12.55 2.13 -6.77
N ARG A 43 -12.94 3.12 -5.95
CA ARG A 43 -14.32 3.62 -5.88
C ARG A 43 -14.64 4.67 -6.95
N LEU A 44 -13.63 5.17 -7.66
CA LEU A 44 -13.79 6.00 -8.85
C LEU A 44 -14.15 5.07 -10.02
N ASN A 45 -15.29 5.30 -10.66
CA ASN A 45 -15.82 4.45 -11.73
C ASN A 45 -15.18 4.77 -13.08
N ASN A 46 -13.86 4.73 -13.19
CA ASN A 46 -13.09 5.00 -14.41
C ASN A 46 -13.38 6.37 -15.07
N ASP A 47 -13.93 7.33 -14.32
CA ASP A 47 -14.07 8.70 -14.75
C ASP A 47 -13.53 9.67 -13.69
N CYS A 48 -12.98 10.79 -14.15
CA CYS A 48 -12.58 11.89 -13.27
C CYS A 48 -13.79 12.71 -12.78
N MET A 49 -15.00 12.41 -13.27
CA MET A 49 -16.23 13.15 -12.94
C MET A 49 -16.80 12.78 -11.57
N THR A 50 -16.38 11.65 -11.00
CA THR A 50 -16.81 11.19 -9.68
C THR A 50 -15.97 11.74 -8.52
N ILE A 51 -15.00 12.63 -8.80
CA ILE A 51 -14.31 13.35 -7.73
C ILE A 51 -15.29 14.25 -6.99
N GLN A 52 -15.21 14.24 -5.65
CA GLN A 52 -16.08 14.99 -4.76
C GLN A 52 -15.28 16.02 -3.97
N PRO A 53 -15.89 17.16 -3.61
CA PRO A 53 -15.25 18.17 -2.77
C PRO A 53 -15.05 17.64 -1.34
N ASN A 54 -14.01 18.12 -0.65
CA ASN A 54 -13.65 17.73 0.72
C ASN A 54 -13.42 16.21 0.92
N ILE A 55 -13.07 15.48 -0.14
CA ILE A 55 -12.74 14.05 -0.09
C ILE A 55 -11.24 13.87 -0.28
N ARG A 56 -10.69 12.87 0.43
CA ARG A 56 -9.30 12.48 0.30
C ARG A 56 -9.15 11.40 -0.75
N TYR A 57 -8.19 11.57 -1.64
CA TYR A 57 -7.81 10.61 -2.66
C TYR A 57 -6.36 10.19 -2.49
N CYS A 58 -6.10 8.89 -2.64
CA CYS A 58 -4.77 8.33 -2.64
C CYS A 58 -4.02 8.75 -3.90
N VAL A 59 -2.77 9.15 -3.75
CA VAL A 59 -1.89 9.51 -4.87
C VAL A 59 -0.57 8.76 -4.82
N GLU A 60 -0.32 8.02 -3.74
CA GLU A 60 0.76 7.06 -3.61
C GLU A 60 0.32 5.97 -2.65
N GLY A 61 0.47 4.71 -3.06
CA GLY A 61 0.07 3.57 -2.25
C GLY A 61 0.49 2.27 -2.89
N PHE A 62 0.18 1.17 -2.21
CA PHE A 62 0.49 -0.18 -2.69
C PHE A 62 -0.55 -1.17 -2.16
N PRO A 63 -0.82 -2.26 -2.88
CA PRO A 63 -1.70 -3.32 -2.38
C PRO A 63 -1.18 -3.91 -1.08
N GLU A 64 -2.06 -4.12 -0.10
CA GLU A 64 -1.76 -4.77 1.15
C GLU A 64 -1.32 -6.22 0.88
N PRO A 65 -0.07 -6.59 1.19
CA PRO A 65 0.38 -7.95 1.02
C PRO A 65 -0.33 -8.87 2.01
N LEU A 66 -0.39 -10.16 1.68
CA LEU A 66 -0.80 -11.18 2.63
C LEU A 66 0.11 -11.14 3.86
N ARG A 67 -0.45 -11.01 5.06
CA ARG A 67 0.30 -10.96 6.32
C ARG A 67 0.40 -12.33 6.96
N ALA A 68 1.60 -12.69 7.40
CA ALA A 68 1.92 -13.96 8.04
C ALA A 68 1.53 -13.99 9.54
N TYR A 69 0.25 -13.75 9.88
CA TYR A 69 -0.19 -13.75 11.28
C TYR A 69 -0.03 -15.10 11.98
N ASN A 70 0.02 -16.20 11.21
CA ASN A 70 0.33 -17.55 11.70
C ASN A 70 1.84 -17.85 11.77
N GLY A 71 2.69 -16.89 11.44
CA GLY A 71 4.14 -17.02 11.43
C GLY A 71 4.71 -17.76 10.21
N LEU A 72 3.91 -18.11 9.20
CA LEU A 72 4.38 -18.77 7.98
C LEU A 72 4.46 -17.75 6.82
N CYS A 73 5.60 -17.69 6.15
CA CYS A 73 5.92 -16.63 5.20
C CYS A 73 6.55 -17.16 3.90
N GLY A 74 6.67 -16.29 2.91
CA GLY A 74 7.36 -16.59 1.65
C GLY A 74 6.53 -17.38 0.63
N PRO A 75 7.17 -17.86 -0.46
CA PRO A 75 6.50 -18.42 -1.63
C PRO A 75 5.58 -19.60 -1.34
N ASP A 76 5.99 -20.49 -0.43
CA ASP A 76 5.22 -21.69 -0.06
C ASP A 76 3.95 -21.33 0.74
N ASN A 77 3.85 -20.09 1.22
CA ASN A 77 2.75 -19.57 2.02
C ASN A 77 2.05 -18.40 1.31
N GLY A 78 1.90 -18.49 -0.02
CA GLY A 78 1.20 -17.48 -0.81
C GLY A 78 1.89 -16.12 -0.84
N ASN A 79 3.23 -16.11 -0.74
CA ASN A 79 4.05 -14.90 -0.61
C ASN A 79 3.68 -14.05 0.61
N ALA A 80 3.20 -14.67 1.69
CA ALA A 80 2.90 -13.96 2.93
C ALA A 80 4.15 -13.26 3.48
N THR A 81 3.99 -12.02 3.94
CA THR A 81 5.04 -11.21 4.54
C THR A 81 4.89 -11.12 6.05
N CYS A 82 6.03 -11.13 6.72
CA CYS A 82 6.14 -10.92 8.17
C CYS A 82 6.04 -9.45 8.57
N VAL A 83 6.10 -8.53 7.59
CA VAL A 83 6.03 -7.09 7.83
C VAL A 83 4.74 -6.76 8.59
N GLY A 84 4.84 -5.97 9.65
CA GLY A 84 3.69 -5.55 10.48
C GLY A 84 3.19 -6.61 11.48
N THR A 85 3.89 -7.74 11.66
CA THR A 85 3.63 -8.73 12.72
C THR A 85 4.66 -8.60 13.87
N ASP A 86 4.56 -9.42 14.92
CA ASP A 86 5.53 -9.35 16.03
C ASP A 86 6.98 -9.63 15.58
N LYS A 87 7.17 -10.47 14.56
CA LYS A 87 8.48 -10.84 14.01
C LYS A 87 8.57 -10.41 12.56
N GLN A 88 9.52 -9.56 12.19
CA GLN A 88 9.44 -8.84 10.91
C GLN A 88 10.18 -9.52 9.75
N TYR A 89 11.04 -10.50 10.00
CA TYR A 89 11.87 -11.13 8.97
C TYR A 89 11.33 -12.49 8.56
N CYS A 90 11.32 -12.76 7.25
CA CYS A 90 11.03 -14.09 6.72
C CYS A 90 12.32 -14.86 6.50
N ASN A 91 12.48 -16.00 7.17
CA ASN A 91 13.62 -16.88 6.96
C ASN A 91 13.38 -17.75 5.71
N LYS A 92 14.23 -17.62 4.69
CA LYS A 92 14.11 -18.37 3.42
C LYS A 92 14.33 -19.88 3.52
N ASN A 93 14.97 -20.36 4.59
CA ASN A 93 15.26 -21.78 4.78
C ASN A 93 14.12 -22.50 5.52
N THR A 94 13.40 -21.79 6.39
CA THR A 94 12.33 -22.37 7.22
C THR A 94 10.94 -21.89 6.82
N TRP A 95 10.85 -20.84 6.01
CA TRP A 95 9.59 -20.16 5.65
C TRP A 95 8.76 -19.73 6.86
N THR A 96 9.46 -19.33 7.92
CA THR A 96 8.85 -18.85 9.15
C THR A 96 9.30 -17.43 9.50
N CYS A 97 8.40 -16.68 10.12
CA CYS A 97 8.70 -15.37 10.66
C CYS A 97 9.62 -15.50 11.89
N GLY A 98 10.71 -14.75 11.83
CA GLY A 98 11.76 -14.70 12.83
C GLY A 98 12.19 -13.27 13.06
N ASP A 99 12.78 -13.01 14.22
CA ASP A 99 13.66 -11.86 14.35
C ASP A 99 15.07 -12.37 14.12
N THR A 100 15.85 -11.67 13.29
CA THR A 100 17.30 -11.74 13.48
C THR A 100 17.55 -10.92 14.74
N LEU A 101 17.48 -11.55 15.91
CA LEU A 101 18.05 -10.96 17.11
C LEU A 101 19.49 -10.59 16.74
N TYR A 102 19.89 -9.36 17.02
CA TYR A 102 21.30 -9.01 17.08
C TYR A 102 22.01 -10.10 17.90
N VAL A 103 22.85 -10.91 17.26
CA VAL A 103 23.65 -11.94 17.93
C VAL A 103 25.02 -11.31 18.18
N PRO A 104 25.39 -10.93 19.43
CA PRO A 104 26.70 -10.36 19.70
C PRO A 104 27.84 -11.38 19.52
N GLU A 105 27.53 -12.67 19.35
CA GLU A 105 28.51 -13.77 19.33
C GLU A 105 29.21 -14.00 17.97
N TYR A 106 28.94 -13.17 16.96
CA TYR A 106 29.65 -13.21 15.67
C TYR A 106 30.39 -11.91 15.33
N SER A 107 30.87 -11.21 16.35
CA SER A 107 31.94 -10.21 16.21
C SER A 107 33.19 -10.79 16.84
N GLY A 108 34.16 -11.17 16.00
CA GLY A 108 35.42 -11.77 16.43
C GLY A 108 36.29 -10.89 17.32
#